data_AF-A0A7W1T9D3-F1
#
_entry.id   AF-A0A7W1T9D3-F1
#
_cell.length_a   1.000
_cell.length_b   1.000
_cell.length_c   1.000
_cell.angle_alpha   90.00
_cell.angle_beta   90.00
_cell.angle_gamma   90.00
#
_symmetry.space_group_name_H-M   'P 1'
#
loop_
_entity.id
_entity.type
_entity.pdbx_description
1 polymer ?
#
loop_
_entity_poly.entity_id
_entity_poly.type
_entity_poly.pdbx_seq_one_letter_code
_entity_poly.pdbx_strand_id
1 'polypeptide(L)'
;MAIDKKKIAIIGNNKLSTSYAFAMLNQQLNVEMCLVTDKKAQVLKDIGYSAYFRPKTTLTSGGFSECRNAAVIVFTHDPFAEAENMQQASSVVRKFVNQWMETGFQGICVIATPQSEVVAHWVMKFSGLAAEKIIALGTMLDTAFLQWELGRHFQVNAKNVHAYMIGSTLEKGVPAWSRAYIGGRPILSYIMEDPERYSFEKWQPIVTQMQELPSEPLAENRLFDYSISLALVELTRIILEDERMILTVGVYVQNQFGMAAGFISIPAIIGAAGVKTIVPLTLSDSEQKQLAIVVKALEEAVQAGLPNEGGTKRGV
;
A
#
# COMPACT_ATOMS: atom_id res chain seq x y z
N MET A 1 0.34 -27.40 23.18
CA MET A 1 1.07 -26.15 22.89
C MET A 1 0.10 -25.20 22.22
N ALA A 2 -0.17 -24.02 22.79
CA ALA A 2 -0.93 -23.01 22.08
C ALA A 2 -0.13 -22.64 20.83
N ILE A 3 -0.71 -22.79 19.64
CA ILE A 3 -0.10 -22.28 18.42
C ILE A 3 -0.08 -20.77 18.59
N ASP A 4 1.13 -20.20 18.70
CA ASP A 4 1.33 -18.77 18.92
C ASP A 4 0.65 -18.01 17.78
N LYS A 5 -0.45 -17.31 18.08
CA LYS A 5 -1.21 -16.58 17.07
C LYS A 5 -0.40 -15.36 16.66
N LYS A 6 -0.18 -15.18 15.36
CA LYS A 6 0.41 -13.92 14.88
C LYS A 6 -0.60 -12.80 15.12
N LYS A 7 -0.13 -11.72 15.74
CA LYS A 7 -0.97 -10.58 16.11
C LYS A 7 -0.89 -9.47 15.07
N ILE A 8 -2.04 -8.91 14.70
CA ILE A 8 -2.19 -7.72 13.85
C ILE A 8 -2.77 -6.61 14.70
N ALA A 9 -2.08 -5.47 14.80
CA ALA A 9 -2.62 -4.25 15.38
C ALA A 9 -3.12 -3.34 14.24
N ILE A 10 -4.39 -2.98 14.27
CA ILE A 10 -5.04 -2.12 13.27
C ILE A 10 -5.18 -0.74 13.88
N ILE A 11 -4.55 0.27 13.27
CA ILE A 11 -4.52 1.65 13.79
C ILE A 11 -5.26 2.56 12.81
N GLY A 12 -6.39 3.08 13.26
CA GLY A 12 -7.33 3.87 12.46
C GLY A 12 -8.74 3.36 12.69
N ASN A 13 -9.67 4.25 13.06
CA ASN A 13 -11.06 3.88 13.34
C ASN A 13 -11.98 4.42 12.23
N ASN A 14 -11.87 3.81 11.05
CA ASN A 14 -12.61 4.19 9.85
C ASN A 14 -13.22 2.95 9.16
N LYS A 15 -14.06 3.19 8.14
CA LYS A 15 -14.75 2.12 7.41
C LYS A 15 -13.79 1.11 6.76
N LEU A 16 -12.61 1.55 6.33
CA LEU A 16 -11.57 0.67 5.82
C LEU A 16 -11.09 -0.31 6.90
N SER A 17 -10.79 0.17 8.11
CA SER A 17 -10.29 -0.67 9.21
C SER A 17 -11.27 -1.79 9.59
N THR A 18 -12.57 -1.49 9.64
CA THR A 18 -13.61 -2.46 9.99
C THR A 18 -13.90 -3.42 8.83
N SER A 19 -13.88 -2.93 7.58
CA SER A 19 -14.00 -3.77 6.38
C SER A 19 -12.84 -4.75 6.26
N TYR A 20 -11.61 -4.28 6.52
CA TYR A 20 -10.41 -5.11 6.57
C TYR A 20 -10.50 -6.18 7.66
N ALA A 21 -10.86 -5.81 8.88
CA ALA A 21 -11.04 -6.77 9.98
C ALA A 21 -12.08 -7.85 9.63
N PHE A 22 -13.22 -7.45 9.06
CA PHE A 22 -14.25 -8.39 8.63
C PHE A 22 -13.78 -9.31 7.49
N ALA A 23 -13.07 -8.76 6.50
CA ALA A 23 -12.54 -9.55 5.38
C ALA A 23 -11.47 -10.56 5.85
N MET A 24 -10.62 -10.18 6.82
CA MET A 24 -9.62 -11.06 7.41
C MET A 24 -10.24 -12.24 8.19
N LEU A 25 -11.38 -12.05 8.86
CA LEU A 25 -12.10 -13.15 9.52
C LEU A 25 -12.46 -14.28 8.53
N ASN A 26 -12.73 -13.93 7.26
CA ASN A 26 -13.09 -14.91 6.24
C ASN A 26 -11.91 -15.70 5.67
N GLN A 27 -10.66 -15.31 5.97
CA GLN A 27 -9.47 -16.02 5.50
C GLN A 27 -9.16 -17.31 6.29
N GLN A 28 -9.82 -17.53 7.43
CA GLN A 28 -9.60 -18.70 8.29
C GLN A 28 -8.13 -18.87 8.76
N LEU A 29 -7.39 -17.77 8.87
CA LEU A 29 -6.02 -17.75 9.38
C LEU A 29 -6.01 -17.81 10.92
N ASN A 30 -4.96 -18.39 11.50
CA ASN A 30 -4.79 -18.42 12.96
C ASN A 30 -4.16 -17.11 13.46
N VAL A 31 -4.97 -16.04 13.49
CA VAL A 31 -4.51 -14.66 13.70
C VAL A 31 -5.31 -14.00 14.82
N GLU A 32 -4.63 -13.18 15.62
CA GLU A 32 -5.27 -12.27 16.57
C GLU A 32 -5.24 -10.85 15.99
N MET A 33 -6.39 -10.25 15.77
CA MET A 33 -6.52 -8.86 15.34
C MET A 33 -6.94 -8.01 16.53
N CYS A 34 -6.30 -6.85 16.69
CA CYS A 34 -6.69 -5.84 17.65
C CYS A 34 -6.91 -4.51 16.95
N LEU A 35 -8.12 -3.96 17.03
CA LEU A 35 -8.37 -2.57 16.64
C LEU A 35 -7.90 -1.65 17.78
N VAL A 36 -6.92 -0.80 17.50
CA VAL A 36 -6.40 0.21 18.43
C VAL A 36 -7.36 1.39 18.42
N THR A 37 -8.18 1.49 19.46
CA THR A 37 -9.21 2.52 19.59
C THR A 37 -9.63 2.70 21.04
N ASP A 38 -9.76 3.96 21.47
CA ASP A 38 -10.32 4.29 22.78
C ASP A 38 -11.85 4.08 22.84
N LYS A 39 -12.49 3.96 21.66
CA LYS A 39 -13.94 3.78 21.54
C LYS A 39 -14.25 2.31 21.30
N LYS A 40 -14.93 1.66 22.26
CA LYS A 40 -15.58 0.35 22.08
C LYS A 40 -16.77 0.50 21.12
N ALA A 41 -16.49 0.55 19.82
CA ALA A 41 -17.52 0.73 18.80
C ALA A 41 -18.49 -0.47 18.79
N GLN A 42 -19.78 -0.21 18.65
CA GLN A 42 -20.81 -1.25 18.49
C GLN A 42 -20.51 -2.19 17.32
N VAL A 43 -19.87 -1.68 16.26
CA VAL A 43 -19.39 -2.43 15.10
C VAL A 43 -18.42 -3.56 15.49
N LEU A 44 -17.55 -3.36 16.48
CA LEU A 44 -16.64 -4.40 16.94
C LEU A 44 -17.36 -5.53 17.67
N LYS A 45 -18.46 -5.23 18.36
CA LYS A 45 -19.29 -6.27 18.99
C LYS A 45 -19.98 -7.12 17.92
N ASP A 46 -20.52 -6.47 16.88
CA ASP A 46 -21.15 -7.15 15.76
C ASP A 46 -20.17 -8.07 15.01
N ILE A 47 -19.00 -7.55 14.63
CA ILE A 47 -17.93 -8.34 14.04
C ILE A 47 -17.47 -9.44 15.02
N GLY A 48 -17.42 -9.15 16.32
CA GLY A 48 -17.11 -10.13 17.37
C GLY A 48 -18.07 -11.33 17.38
N TYR A 49 -19.38 -11.12 17.15
CA TYR A 49 -20.33 -12.24 17.04
C TYR A 49 -20.04 -13.14 15.84
N SER A 50 -19.49 -12.59 14.75
CA SER A 50 -19.11 -13.39 13.58
C SER A 50 -17.94 -14.35 13.85
N ALA A 51 -17.18 -14.15 14.93
CA ALA A 51 -16.13 -15.07 15.36
C ALA A 51 -16.67 -16.48 15.70
N TYR A 52 -17.95 -16.62 16.02
CA TYR A 52 -18.61 -17.93 16.16
C TYR A 52 -18.46 -18.77 14.88
N PHE A 53 -18.60 -18.16 13.71
CA PHE A 53 -18.48 -18.83 12.42
C PHE A 53 -17.02 -18.93 11.92
N ARG A 54 -16.10 -18.20 12.54
CA ARG A 54 -14.69 -18.07 12.14
C ARG A 54 -13.76 -18.17 13.36
N PRO A 55 -13.74 -19.29 14.11
CA PRO A 55 -13.09 -19.38 15.42
C PRO A 55 -11.55 -19.29 15.39
N LYS A 56 -10.93 -19.44 14.22
CA LYS A 56 -9.46 -19.35 14.06
C LYS A 56 -8.96 -17.91 14.23
N THR A 57 -9.72 -16.94 13.76
CA THR A 57 -9.37 -15.52 13.82
C THR A 57 -10.12 -14.85 14.97
N THR A 58 -9.41 -14.12 15.82
CA THR A 58 -10.03 -13.34 16.91
C THR A 58 -9.93 -11.86 16.61
N LEU A 59 -10.97 -11.10 16.93
CA LEU A 59 -10.95 -9.63 16.86
C LEU A 59 -11.24 -9.05 18.25
N THR A 60 -10.33 -8.22 18.73
CA THR A 60 -10.45 -7.48 19.99
C THR A 60 -10.27 -5.99 19.75
N SER A 61 -10.48 -5.20 20.80
CA SER A 61 -10.15 -3.77 20.83
C SER A 61 -9.29 -3.46 22.03
N GLY A 62 -8.31 -2.58 21.88
CA GLY A 62 -7.39 -2.19 22.93
C GLY A 62 -6.69 -0.88 22.63
N GLY A 63 -5.67 -0.56 23.42
CA GLY A 63 -4.83 0.62 23.23
C GLY A 63 -3.54 0.32 22.47
N PHE A 64 -2.64 1.29 22.40
CA PHE A 64 -1.34 1.12 21.74
C PHE A 64 -0.48 0.02 22.36
N SER A 65 -0.69 -0.36 23.62
CA SER A 65 0.01 -1.48 24.28
C SER A 65 -0.05 -2.78 23.47
N GLU A 66 -1.12 -2.96 22.69
CA GLU A 66 -1.34 -4.12 21.83
C GLU A 66 -0.35 -4.18 20.65
N CYS A 67 0.32 -3.07 20.33
CA CYS A 67 1.35 -3.01 19.29
C CYS A 67 2.64 -3.73 19.68
N ARG A 68 2.99 -3.82 20.97
CA ARG A 68 4.27 -4.39 21.44
C ARG A 68 4.58 -5.76 20.82
N ASN A 69 3.58 -6.64 20.80
CA ASN A 69 3.71 -8.01 20.32
C ASN A 69 3.07 -8.22 18.93
N ALA A 70 2.71 -7.14 18.23
CA ALA A 70 2.14 -7.25 16.89
C ALA A 70 3.22 -7.69 15.89
N ALA A 71 2.91 -8.71 15.11
CA ALA A 71 3.72 -9.09 13.95
C ALA A 71 3.56 -8.05 12.83
N VAL A 72 2.35 -7.49 12.69
CA VAL A 72 2.01 -6.48 11.69
C VAL A 72 1.20 -5.35 12.33
N ILE A 73 1.59 -4.11 12.10
CA ILE A 73 0.72 -2.94 12.24
C ILE A 73 0.12 -2.64 10.87
N VAL A 74 -1.20 -2.46 10.81
CA VAL A 74 -1.89 -1.94 9.62
C VAL A 74 -2.39 -0.53 9.97
N PHE A 75 -1.73 0.49 9.41
CA PHE A 75 -2.04 1.89 9.65
C PHE A 75 -2.99 2.42 8.58
N THR A 76 -4.25 2.66 8.97
CA THR A 76 -5.32 3.15 8.09
C THR A 76 -5.83 4.53 8.49
N HIS A 77 -5.36 5.12 9.60
CA HIS A 77 -5.77 6.46 10.01
C HIS A 77 -5.36 7.48 8.94
N ASP A 78 -6.31 8.28 8.47
CA ASP A 78 -6.06 9.27 7.43
C ASP A 78 -5.51 10.56 8.06
N PRO A 79 -4.20 10.85 7.92
CA PRO A 79 -3.62 12.04 8.55
C PRO A 79 -4.03 13.34 7.86
N PHE A 80 -4.58 13.27 6.65
CA PHE A 80 -4.97 14.43 5.84
C PHE A 80 -6.39 14.89 6.14
N ALA A 81 -7.24 14.01 6.70
CA ALA A 81 -8.61 14.34 7.07
C ALA A 81 -8.70 15.37 8.23
N GLU A 82 -7.66 15.46 9.06
CA GLU A 82 -7.58 16.37 10.20
C GLU A 82 -6.49 17.45 10.04
N ALA A 83 -5.92 17.59 8.84
CA ALA A 83 -4.80 18.48 8.56
C ALA A 83 -5.11 19.45 7.41
N GLU A 84 -4.74 20.71 7.58
CA GLU A 84 -4.86 21.76 6.58
C GLU A 84 -3.66 21.79 5.60
N ASN A 85 -2.54 21.18 6.00
CA ASN A 85 -1.30 21.14 5.22
C ASN A 85 -0.45 19.90 5.54
N MET A 86 0.59 19.69 4.74
CA MET A 86 1.49 18.54 4.85
C MET A 86 2.23 18.48 6.20
N GLN A 87 2.58 19.61 6.80
CA GLN A 87 3.28 19.65 8.09
C GLN A 87 2.36 19.19 9.24
N GLN A 88 1.10 19.60 9.21
CA GLN A 88 0.09 19.12 10.16
C GLN A 88 -0.16 17.61 9.96
N ALA A 89 -0.33 17.14 8.72
CA ALA A 89 -0.51 15.71 8.44
C ALA A 89 0.69 14.87 8.93
N SER A 90 1.90 15.32 8.65
CA SER A 90 3.14 14.72 9.16
C SER A 90 3.22 14.71 10.69
N SER A 91 2.71 15.75 11.36
CA SER A 91 2.63 15.80 12.82
C SER A 91 1.63 14.80 13.39
N VAL A 92 0.51 14.57 12.72
CA VAL A 92 -0.45 13.50 13.05
C VAL A 92 0.23 12.14 12.94
N VAL A 93 0.91 11.88 11.83
CA VAL A 93 1.67 10.63 11.64
C VAL A 93 2.71 10.45 12.75
N ARG A 94 3.50 11.49 13.06
CA ARG A 94 4.48 11.46 14.16
C ARG A 94 3.85 11.08 15.50
N LYS A 95 2.70 11.65 15.84
CA LYS A 95 2.00 11.35 17.09
C LYS A 95 1.67 9.86 17.20
N PHE A 96 1.05 9.29 16.17
CA PHE A 96 0.72 7.85 16.16
C PHE A 96 1.99 6.98 16.18
N VAL A 97 3.01 7.34 15.39
CA VAL A 97 4.29 6.62 15.34
C VAL A 97 4.94 6.54 16.72
N ASN A 98 5.04 7.68 17.42
CA ASN A 98 5.60 7.72 18.76
C ASN A 98 4.84 6.78 19.71
N GLN A 99 3.50 6.83 19.69
CA GLN A 99 2.67 6.01 20.58
C GLN A 99 2.88 4.50 20.38
N TRP A 100 2.97 4.01 19.14
CA TRP A 100 3.21 2.57 18.93
C TRP A 100 4.67 2.19 19.14
N MET A 101 5.63 3.07 18.83
CA MET A 101 7.06 2.78 19.03
C MET A 101 7.46 2.79 20.51
N GLU A 102 6.85 3.64 21.34
CA GLU A 102 7.01 3.64 22.80
C GLU A 102 6.67 2.28 23.44
N THR A 103 5.84 1.47 22.77
CA THR A 103 5.50 0.12 23.24
C THR A 103 6.61 -0.90 23.00
N GLY A 104 7.64 -0.57 22.21
CA GLY A 104 8.70 -1.48 21.80
C GLY A 104 8.37 -2.31 20.57
N PHE A 105 7.44 -1.85 19.71
CA PHE A 105 7.09 -2.53 18.46
C PHE A 105 8.33 -2.70 17.55
N GLN A 106 8.45 -3.89 16.95
CA GLN A 106 9.55 -4.27 16.04
C GLN A 106 9.06 -5.07 14.80
N GLY A 107 7.73 -5.11 14.58
CA GLY A 107 7.12 -5.86 13.49
C GLY A 107 7.17 -5.13 12.15
N ILE A 108 6.27 -5.51 11.24
CA ILE A 108 6.11 -4.87 9.92
C ILE A 108 4.98 -3.84 9.99
N CYS A 109 5.18 -2.66 9.42
CA CYS A 109 4.19 -1.61 9.29
C CYS A 109 3.67 -1.54 7.85
N VAL A 110 2.39 -1.83 7.67
CA VAL A 110 1.66 -1.67 6.40
C VAL A 110 0.90 -0.36 6.44
N ILE A 111 1.20 0.53 5.48
CA ILE A 111 0.60 1.87 5.38
C ILE A 111 -0.50 1.85 4.32
N ALA A 112 -1.73 2.08 4.75
CA ALA A 112 -2.93 2.04 3.92
C ALA A 112 -3.75 3.32 4.09
N THR A 113 -3.07 4.45 3.89
CA THR A 113 -3.62 5.82 3.96
C THR A 113 -3.61 6.43 2.56
N PRO A 114 -4.32 7.55 2.33
CA PRO A 114 -4.01 8.40 1.18
C PRO A 114 -2.51 8.73 1.15
N GLN A 115 -1.93 8.89 -0.04
CA GLN A 115 -0.51 9.19 -0.24
C GLN A 115 0.41 8.26 0.57
N SER A 116 0.15 6.94 0.49
CA SER A 116 0.75 5.95 1.38
C SER A 116 2.28 5.96 1.38
N GLU A 117 2.91 6.26 0.25
CA GLU A 117 4.36 6.37 0.06
C GLU A 117 4.95 7.56 0.82
N VAL A 118 4.26 8.70 0.82
CA VAL A 118 4.64 9.89 1.60
C VAL A 118 4.55 9.59 3.10
N VAL A 119 3.44 8.97 3.52
CA VAL A 119 3.23 8.55 4.91
C VAL A 119 4.26 7.50 5.33
N ALA A 120 4.61 6.54 4.47
CA ALA A 120 5.65 5.55 4.74
C ALA A 120 7.01 6.21 4.96
N HIS A 121 7.35 7.25 4.20
CA HIS A 121 8.57 8.02 4.42
C HIS A 121 8.58 8.68 5.81
N TRP A 122 7.47 9.32 6.21
CA TRP A 122 7.35 9.91 7.54
C TRP A 122 7.40 8.87 8.65
N VAL A 123 6.72 7.72 8.48
CA VAL A 123 6.80 6.59 9.41
C VAL A 123 8.23 6.11 9.55
N MET A 124 8.98 5.95 8.46
CA MET A 124 10.40 5.58 8.53
C MET A 124 11.21 6.61 9.32
N LYS A 125 11.05 7.90 9.01
CA LYS A 125 11.77 8.99 9.69
C LYS A 125 11.47 9.05 11.20
N PHE A 126 10.21 8.85 11.60
CA PHE A 126 9.79 8.99 13.00
C PHE A 126 9.95 7.71 13.82
N SER A 127 9.86 6.54 13.19
CA SER A 127 9.96 5.26 13.90
C SER A 127 11.38 4.78 14.07
N GLY A 128 12.27 5.09 13.12
CA GLY A 128 13.61 4.47 13.06
C GLY A 128 13.58 2.98 12.72
N LEU A 129 12.44 2.43 12.29
CA LEU A 129 12.37 1.07 11.77
C LEU A 129 13.21 0.95 10.50
N ALA A 130 13.77 -0.25 10.30
CA ALA A 130 14.45 -0.58 9.06
C ALA A 130 13.47 -0.48 7.88
N ALA A 131 13.94 0.02 6.74
CA ALA A 131 13.07 0.37 5.62
C ALA A 131 12.30 -0.85 5.05
N GLU A 132 12.90 -2.04 5.12
CA GLU A 132 12.27 -3.30 4.72
C GLU A 132 11.06 -3.67 5.59
N LYS A 133 10.92 -3.11 6.80
CA LYS A 133 9.78 -3.32 7.70
C LYS A 133 8.61 -2.39 7.39
N ILE A 134 8.73 -1.47 6.45
CA ILE A 134 7.68 -0.51 6.12
C ILE A 134 7.24 -0.77 4.68
N ILE A 135 5.94 -1.00 4.51
CA ILE A 135 5.34 -1.28 3.20
C ILE A 135 4.17 -0.34 3.01
N ALA A 136 4.27 0.57 2.04
CA ALA A 136 3.12 1.33 1.59
C ALA A 136 2.26 0.45 0.67
N LEU A 137 0.93 0.50 0.81
CA LEU A 137 0.04 -0.24 -0.07
C LEU A 137 0.26 0.18 -1.53
N GLY A 138 0.48 1.48 -1.75
CA GLY A 138 0.95 2.02 -3.02
C GLY A 138 0.03 1.68 -4.18
N THR A 139 0.64 1.35 -5.32
CA THR A 139 -0.07 1.04 -6.58
C THR A 139 -0.55 -0.42 -6.68
N MET A 140 -0.66 -1.16 -5.57
CA MET A 140 -1.12 -2.55 -5.58
C MET A 140 -2.53 -2.67 -6.15
N LEU A 141 -3.43 -1.76 -5.77
CA LEU A 141 -4.80 -1.73 -6.26
C LEU A 141 -4.86 -1.32 -7.75
N ASP A 142 -4.12 -0.28 -8.12
CA ASP A 142 -4.05 0.20 -9.51
C ASP A 142 -3.54 -0.90 -10.46
N THR A 143 -2.56 -1.67 -9.99
CA THR A 143 -2.05 -2.82 -10.72
C THR A 143 -3.09 -3.92 -10.88
N ALA A 144 -3.86 -4.23 -9.82
CA ALA A 144 -4.94 -5.21 -9.91
C ALA A 144 -6.05 -4.76 -10.88
N PHE A 145 -6.40 -3.47 -10.88
CA PHE A 145 -7.36 -2.90 -11.82
C PHE A 145 -6.85 -2.92 -13.26
N LEU A 146 -5.59 -2.56 -13.48
CA LEU A 146 -4.94 -2.66 -14.78
C LEU A 146 -5.00 -4.09 -15.32
N GLN A 147 -4.64 -5.07 -14.52
CA GLN A 147 -4.69 -6.48 -14.91
C GLN A 147 -6.13 -6.95 -15.18
N TRP A 148 -7.10 -6.47 -14.40
CA TRP A 148 -8.51 -6.79 -14.58
C TRP A 148 -9.07 -6.24 -15.89
N GLU A 149 -8.85 -4.96 -16.18
CA GLU A 149 -9.33 -4.32 -17.41
C GLU A 149 -8.66 -4.90 -18.66
N LEU A 150 -7.34 -5.11 -18.61
CA LEU A 150 -6.64 -5.81 -19.68
C LEU A 150 -7.17 -7.23 -19.86
N GLY A 151 -7.41 -7.97 -18.77
CA GLY A 151 -8.02 -9.30 -18.83
C GLY A 151 -9.37 -9.29 -19.55
N ARG A 152 -10.24 -8.32 -19.24
CA ARG A 152 -11.51 -8.12 -19.93
C ARG A 152 -11.33 -7.80 -21.41
N HIS A 153 -10.43 -6.86 -21.73
CA HIS A 153 -10.19 -6.42 -23.10
C HIS A 153 -9.67 -7.56 -23.97
N PHE A 154 -8.73 -8.35 -23.45
CA PHE A 154 -8.13 -9.48 -24.14
C PHE A 154 -8.90 -10.79 -23.99
N GLN A 155 -10.01 -10.79 -23.24
CA GLN A 155 -10.84 -11.96 -22.96
C GLN A 155 -10.05 -13.13 -22.35
N VAL A 156 -9.14 -12.80 -21.44
CA VAL A 156 -8.35 -13.76 -20.65
C VAL A 156 -8.60 -13.52 -19.16
N ASN A 157 -8.34 -14.53 -18.34
CA ASN A 157 -8.38 -14.34 -16.90
C ASN A 157 -7.27 -13.36 -16.49
N ALA A 158 -7.60 -12.35 -15.67
CA ALA A 158 -6.68 -11.31 -15.19
C ALA A 158 -5.40 -11.87 -14.53
N LYS A 159 -5.46 -13.07 -13.94
CA LYS A 159 -4.29 -13.75 -13.38
C LYS A 159 -3.22 -14.14 -14.42
N ASN A 160 -3.57 -14.16 -15.70
CA ASN A 160 -2.62 -14.36 -16.81
C ASN A 160 -2.10 -13.03 -17.37
N VAL A 161 -2.53 -11.89 -16.83
CA VAL A 161 -2.04 -10.58 -17.24
C VAL A 161 -0.94 -10.15 -16.28
N HIS A 162 0.26 -9.95 -16.80
CA HIS A 162 1.40 -9.44 -16.07
C HIS A 162 1.65 -8.01 -16.53
N ALA A 163 0.99 -7.06 -15.89
CA ALA A 163 1.18 -5.63 -16.12
C ALA A 163 1.24 -4.94 -14.75
N TYR A 164 2.03 -3.87 -14.65
CA TYR A 164 2.35 -3.23 -13.38
C TYR A 164 2.16 -1.73 -13.48
N MET A 165 1.41 -1.17 -12.54
CA MET A 165 1.39 0.26 -12.28
C MET A 165 2.51 0.58 -11.28
N ILE A 166 3.41 1.50 -11.63
CA ILE A 166 4.54 1.91 -10.78
C ILE A 166 4.48 3.42 -10.49
N GLY A 167 5.29 3.89 -9.54
CA GLY A 167 5.35 5.29 -9.14
C GLY A 167 4.64 5.54 -7.82
N SER A 168 3.51 6.25 -7.87
CA SER A 168 2.78 6.67 -6.67
C SER A 168 1.30 6.81 -7.00
N THR A 169 0.45 6.71 -5.98
CA THR A 169 -0.96 7.10 -6.08
C THR A 169 -1.19 8.60 -5.85
N LEU A 170 -0.15 9.36 -5.49
CA LEU A 170 -0.20 10.84 -5.36
C LEU A 170 -0.41 11.52 -6.73
N GLU A 171 0.26 10.97 -7.74
CA GLU A 171 0.19 11.40 -9.13
C GLU A 171 -0.42 10.27 -9.97
N LYS A 172 -0.62 10.53 -11.26
CA LYS A 172 -0.99 9.48 -12.20
C LYS A 172 0.13 8.42 -12.23
N GLY A 173 -0.19 7.21 -11.77
CA GLY A 173 0.71 6.07 -11.86
C GLY A 173 1.20 5.81 -13.29
N VAL A 174 2.38 5.20 -13.40
CA VAL A 174 3.03 4.89 -14.67
C VAL A 174 2.83 3.41 -15.01
N PRO A 175 2.05 3.06 -16.04
CA PRO A 175 1.96 1.69 -16.50
C PRO A 175 3.26 1.28 -17.22
N ALA A 176 3.92 0.23 -16.74
CA ALA A 176 5.16 -0.29 -17.34
C ALA A 176 4.88 -1.19 -18.56
N TRP A 177 4.36 -0.62 -19.64
CA TRP A 177 4.02 -1.30 -20.90
C TRP A 177 5.18 -2.07 -21.53
N SER A 178 6.40 -1.55 -21.43
CA SER A 178 7.60 -2.22 -21.94
C SER A 178 7.84 -3.58 -21.28
N ARG A 179 7.19 -3.83 -20.14
CA ARG A 179 7.25 -5.07 -19.35
C ARG A 179 5.86 -5.64 -19.08
N ALA A 180 4.88 -5.34 -19.93
CA ALA A 180 3.55 -5.91 -19.84
C ALA A 180 3.40 -7.15 -20.75
N TYR A 181 2.81 -8.21 -20.22
CA TYR A 181 2.63 -9.50 -20.88
C TYR A 181 1.24 -10.08 -20.65
N ILE A 182 0.79 -10.89 -21.60
CA ILE A 182 -0.35 -11.78 -21.45
C ILE A 182 0.17 -13.21 -21.60
N GLY A 183 0.15 -13.96 -20.51
CA GLY A 183 0.94 -15.18 -20.37
C GLY A 183 2.42 -14.87 -20.64
N GLY A 184 3.01 -15.58 -21.60
CA GLY A 184 4.40 -15.35 -22.01
C GLY A 184 4.60 -14.33 -23.14
N ARG A 185 3.53 -13.75 -23.72
CA ARG A 185 3.64 -12.91 -24.91
C ARG A 185 3.60 -11.42 -24.54
N PRO A 186 4.55 -10.60 -25.02
CA PRO A 186 4.53 -9.15 -24.79
C PRO A 186 3.24 -8.52 -25.31
N ILE A 187 2.65 -7.62 -24.51
CA ILE A 187 1.36 -7.02 -24.85
C ILE A 187 1.44 -6.21 -26.15
N LEU A 188 2.58 -5.53 -26.39
CA LEU A 188 2.83 -4.74 -27.59
C LEU A 188 2.81 -5.60 -28.87
N SER A 189 3.18 -6.88 -28.78
CA SER A 189 3.13 -7.79 -29.92
C SER A 189 1.71 -8.11 -30.37
N TYR A 190 0.69 -7.99 -29.50
CA TYR A 190 -0.70 -8.13 -29.90
C TYR A 190 -1.18 -6.90 -30.67
N ILE A 191 -0.76 -5.70 -30.26
CA ILE A 191 -1.07 -4.44 -30.96
C ILE A 191 -0.53 -4.48 -32.39
N MET A 192 0.70 -4.97 -32.57
CA MET A 192 1.33 -5.04 -33.89
C MET A 192 0.66 -6.03 -34.84
N GLU A 193 0.06 -7.11 -34.32
CA GLU A 193 -0.57 -8.15 -35.13
C GLU A 193 -1.98 -7.75 -35.58
N ASP A 194 -2.76 -7.17 -34.68
CA ASP A 194 -4.13 -6.73 -34.95
C ASP A 194 -4.37 -5.34 -34.33
N PRO A 195 -3.87 -4.27 -34.99
CA PRO A 195 -4.02 -2.91 -34.51
C PRO A 195 -5.49 -2.50 -34.41
N GLU A 196 -6.35 -2.98 -35.30
CA GLU A 196 -7.77 -2.63 -35.25
C GLU A 196 -8.42 -3.15 -33.97
N ARG A 197 -8.06 -4.35 -33.51
CA ARG A 197 -8.59 -4.93 -32.29
C ARG A 197 -7.93 -4.37 -31.03
N TYR A 198 -6.61 -4.17 -31.05
CA TYR A 198 -5.78 -3.92 -29.87
C TYR A 198 -5.05 -2.57 -29.88
N SER A 199 -5.47 -1.59 -30.70
CA SER A 199 -4.79 -0.30 -30.79
C SER A 199 -4.62 0.39 -29.44
N PHE A 200 -3.54 1.20 -29.35
CA PHE A 200 -3.28 2.04 -28.20
C PHE A 200 -4.45 3.00 -27.90
N GLU A 201 -5.15 3.48 -28.93
CA GLU A 201 -6.35 4.32 -28.79
C GLU A 201 -7.50 3.61 -28.06
N LYS A 202 -7.58 2.28 -28.12
CA LYS A 202 -8.57 1.49 -27.38
C LYS A 202 -8.15 1.21 -25.94
N TRP A 203 -6.86 1.28 -25.63
CA TRP A 203 -6.34 1.12 -24.26
C TRP A 203 -6.21 2.44 -23.52
N GLN A 204 -5.96 3.52 -24.24
CA GLN A 204 -5.78 4.85 -23.66
C GLN A 204 -6.95 5.25 -22.75
N PRO A 205 -8.24 4.98 -23.08
CA PRO A 205 -9.34 5.23 -22.15
C PRO A 205 -9.24 4.41 -20.86
N ILE A 206 -8.76 3.16 -20.91
CA ILE A 206 -8.54 2.32 -19.73
C ILE A 206 -7.45 2.97 -18.86
N VAL A 207 -6.34 3.38 -19.46
CA VAL A 207 -5.23 4.04 -18.76
C VAL A 207 -5.67 5.36 -18.16
N THR A 208 -6.37 6.19 -18.95
CA THR A 208 -6.90 7.47 -18.51
C THR A 208 -7.89 7.28 -17.37
N GLN A 209 -8.83 6.34 -17.48
CA GLN A 209 -9.77 5.98 -16.42
C GLN A 209 -9.01 5.58 -15.15
N MET A 210 -8.04 4.67 -15.24
CA MET A 210 -7.25 4.24 -14.08
C MET A 210 -6.37 5.33 -13.49
N GLN A 211 -5.87 6.26 -14.31
CA GLN A 211 -5.13 7.43 -13.84
C GLN A 211 -6.04 8.52 -13.25
N GLU A 212 -7.34 8.47 -13.55
CA GLU A 212 -8.37 9.37 -12.99
C GLU A 212 -9.04 8.79 -11.73
N LEU A 213 -9.07 7.46 -11.56
CA LEU A 213 -9.54 6.80 -10.33
C LEU A 213 -8.88 7.36 -9.04
N PRO A 214 -7.56 7.67 -8.99
CA PRO A 214 -6.90 8.31 -7.84
C PRO A 214 -7.38 9.72 -7.52
N SER A 215 -8.15 10.38 -8.40
CA SER A 215 -8.70 11.72 -8.16
C SER A 215 -10.11 11.72 -7.54
N GLU A 216 -10.79 10.55 -7.48
CA GLU A 216 -12.06 10.36 -6.77
C GLU A 216 -12.02 9.99 -5.26
N PRO A 217 -10.89 9.70 -4.58
CA PRO A 217 -10.89 9.18 -3.20
C PRO A 217 -11.17 10.24 -2.11
N LEU A 218 -11.57 11.47 -2.48
CA LEU A 218 -11.78 12.58 -1.55
C LEU A 218 -13.23 13.10 -1.46
N ALA A 219 -14.20 12.39 -2.04
CA ALA A 219 -15.62 12.70 -1.81
C ALA A 219 -16.18 11.91 -0.60
N GLU A 220 -17.19 12.47 0.08
CA GLU A 220 -17.84 11.95 1.30
C GLU A 220 -18.51 10.56 1.17
N ASN A 221 -18.30 9.84 0.07
CA ASN A 221 -18.73 8.46 -0.17
C ASN A 221 -17.57 7.64 -0.77
N ARG A 222 -16.49 7.42 0.00
CA ARG A 222 -15.26 6.73 -0.45
C ARG A 222 -15.56 5.47 -1.28
N LEU A 223 -15.28 5.56 -2.58
CA LEU A 223 -15.10 4.41 -3.45
C LEU A 223 -13.89 3.60 -2.93
N PHE A 224 -13.89 2.29 -3.18
CA PHE A 224 -12.77 1.36 -2.94
C PHE A 224 -12.50 0.80 -1.54
N ASP A 225 -13.25 1.15 -0.47
CA ASP A 225 -13.04 0.54 0.86
C ASP A 225 -12.98 -1.00 0.81
N TYR A 226 -13.87 -1.63 0.03
CA TYR A 226 -13.90 -3.08 -0.15
C TYR A 226 -12.66 -3.60 -0.88
N SER A 227 -12.29 -3.00 -2.01
CA SER A 227 -11.15 -3.45 -2.81
C SER A 227 -9.82 -3.23 -2.07
N ILE A 228 -9.66 -2.10 -1.38
CA ILE A 228 -8.50 -1.82 -0.52
C ILE A 228 -8.47 -2.82 0.65
N SER A 229 -9.62 -3.12 1.27
CA SER A 229 -9.66 -4.09 2.36
C SER A 229 -9.21 -5.49 1.92
N LEU A 230 -9.56 -5.92 0.71
CA LEU A 230 -9.12 -7.20 0.15
C LEU A 230 -7.63 -7.16 -0.26
N ALA A 231 -7.13 -6.03 -0.76
CA ALA A 231 -5.70 -5.87 -1.03
C ALA A 231 -4.88 -5.95 0.27
N LEU A 232 -5.35 -5.35 1.36
CA LEU A 232 -4.71 -5.45 2.68
C LEU A 232 -4.77 -6.87 3.24
N VAL A 233 -5.86 -7.59 3.03
CA VAL A 233 -5.98 -9.01 3.39
C VAL A 233 -4.92 -9.83 2.67
N GLU A 234 -4.80 -9.64 1.34
CA GLU A 234 -3.81 -10.35 0.51
C GLU A 234 -2.38 -10.06 0.97
N LEU A 235 -2.03 -8.77 1.10
CA LEU A 235 -0.71 -8.33 1.54
C LEU A 235 -0.38 -8.87 2.94
N THR A 236 -1.34 -8.82 3.87
CA THR A 236 -1.12 -9.31 5.23
C THR A 236 -0.99 -10.82 5.26
N ARG A 237 -1.78 -11.57 4.48
CA ARG A 237 -1.63 -13.03 4.36
C ARG A 237 -0.24 -13.39 3.84
N ILE A 238 0.22 -12.74 2.77
CA ILE A 238 1.55 -12.93 2.18
C ILE A 238 2.67 -12.73 3.21
N ILE A 239 2.55 -11.68 4.03
CA ILE A 239 3.50 -11.41 5.14
C ILE A 239 3.42 -12.53 6.19
N LEU A 240 2.21 -12.86 6.65
CA LEU A 240 2.01 -13.82 7.73
C LEU A 240 2.38 -15.26 7.34
N GLU A 241 2.26 -15.64 6.08
CA GLU A 241 2.54 -16.99 5.60
C GLU A 241 3.92 -17.11 4.90
N ASP A 242 4.67 -16.01 4.80
CA ASP A 242 5.94 -15.92 4.04
C ASP A 242 5.82 -16.40 2.58
N GLU A 243 4.75 -16.00 1.89
CA GLU A 243 4.48 -16.49 0.51
C GLU A 243 5.53 -16.05 -0.52
N ARG A 244 6.32 -15.00 -0.23
CA ARG A 244 7.38 -14.47 -1.13
C ARG A 244 6.83 -14.05 -2.49
N MET A 245 5.71 -13.34 -2.46
CA MET A 245 4.99 -12.89 -3.64
C MET A 245 5.59 -11.59 -4.20
N ILE A 246 5.60 -11.46 -5.52
CA ILE A 246 5.93 -10.20 -6.19
C ILE A 246 4.67 -9.34 -6.20
N LEU A 247 4.73 -8.17 -5.55
CA LEU A 247 3.66 -7.18 -5.52
C LEU A 247 4.22 -5.81 -5.92
N THR A 248 3.40 -4.97 -6.53
CA THR A 248 3.68 -3.55 -6.72
C THR A 248 3.20 -2.79 -5.48
N VAL A 249 4.14 -2.51 -4.58
CA VAL A 249 3.87 -1.82 -3.31
C VAL A 249 4.92 -0.73 -3.12
N GLY A 250 4.61 0.25 -2.28
CA GLY A 250 5.54 1.32 -1.94
C GLY A 250 6.68 0.78 -1.08
N VAL A 251 7.89 0.80 -1.64
CA VAL A 251 9.11 0.33 -0.98
C VAL A 251 10.17 1.42 -1.00
N TYR A 252 11.08 1.38 -0.03
CA TYR A 252 12.19 2.32 0.01
C TYR A 252 13.23 2.00 -1.07
N VAL A 253 13.61 3.00 -1.84
CA VAL A 253 14.67 2.95 -2.82
C VAL A 253 15.70 4.03 -2.54
N GLN A 254 16.96 3.78 -2.91
CA GLN A 254 18.04 4.74 -2.83
C GLN A 254 18.84 4.69 -4.13
N ASN A 255 19.03 5.86 -4.75
CA ASN A 255 19.71 6.04 -6.04
C ASN A 255 19.16 5.13 -7.16
N GLN A 256 17.84 4.96 -7.22
CA GLN A 256 17.16 4.14 -8.22
C GLN A 256 15.96 4.90 -8.79
N PHE A 257 15.62 4.62 -10.05
CA PHE A 257 14.46 5.23 -10.73
C PHE A 257 14.47 6.77 -10.78
N GLY A 258 15.65 7.39 -10.65
CA GLY A 258 15.79 8.85 -10.56
C GLY A 258 15.48 9.44 -9.18
N MET A 259 15.18 8.60 -8.18
CA MET A 259 14.94 9.01 -6.80
C MET A 259 16.23 8.90 -5.98
N ALA A 260 16.57 9.96 -5.25
CA ALA A 260 17.75 9.97 -4.39
C ALA A 260 17.58 9.00 -3.22
N ALA A 261 16.47 9.15 -2.48
CA ALA A 261 16.09 8.30 -1.37
C ALA A 261 14.61 8.52 -1.01
N GLY A 262 13.80 7.47 -1.00
CA GLY A 262 12.38 7.60 -0.66
C GLY A 262 11.57 6.35 -0.93
N PHE A 263 10.27 6.41 -0.64
CA PHE A 263 9.33 5.34 -0.96
C PHE A 263 8.71 5.57 -2.32
N ILE A 264 8.72 4.54 -3.16
CA ILE A 264 8.08 4.53 -4.48
C ILE A 264 7.47 3.15 -4.71
N SER A 265 6.32 3.11 -5.37
CA SER A 265 5.64 1.88 -5.72
C SER A 265 6.28 1.21 -6.92
N ILE A 266 6.89 0.05 -6.69
CA ILE A 266 7.56 -0.75 -7.71
C ILE A 266 7.40 -2.24 -7.37
N PRO A 267 7.62 -3.16 -8.32
CA PRO A 267 7.55 -4.59 -8.04
C PRO A 267 8.63 -5.02 -7.03
N ALA A 268 8.22 -5.66 -5.94
CA ALA A 268 9.09 -6.16 -4.89
C ALA A 268 8.60 -7.49 -4.34
N ILE A 269 9.53 -8.31 -3.85
CA ILE A 269 9.22 -9.59 -3.19
C ILE A 269 8.88 -9.31 -1.73
N ILE A 270 7.66 -9.66 -1.32
CA ILE A 270 7.15 -9.47 0.04
C ILE A 270 7.01 -10.82 0.76
N GLY A 271 7.43 -10.87 2.03
CA GLY A 271 7.22 -12.03 2.89
C GLY A 271 7.29 -11.70 4.38
N ALA A 272 7.57 -12.68 5.22
CA ALA A 272 7.53 -12.53 6.69
C ALA A 272 8.60 -11.59 7.28
N ALA A 273 9.63 -11.28 6.50
CA ALA A 273 10.64 -10.29 6.87
C ALA A 273 10.24 -8.85 6.47
N GLY A 274 9.19 -8.67 5.67
CA GLY A 274 8.83 -7.42 5.01
C GLY A 274 9.25 -7.44 3.55
N VAL A 275 9.84 -6.35 3.06
CA VAL A 275 10.42 -6.24 1.71
C VAL A 275 11.72 -7.05 1.65
N LYS A 276 11.76 -8.11 0.84
CA LYS A 276 12.98 -8.93 0.69
C LYS A 276 13.91 -8.38 -0.37
N THR A 277 13.37 -8.07 -1.54
CA THR A 277 14.17 -7.67 -2.70
C THR A 277 13.29 -6.89 -3.67
N ILE A 278 13.84 -5.79 -4.18
CA ILE A 278 13.26 -5.04 -5.30
C ILE A 278 13.49 -5.84 -6.57
N VAL A 279 12.43 -6.07 -7.35
CA VAL A 279 12.56 -6.75 -8.64
C VAL A 279 13.14 -5.74 -9.66
N PRO A 280 14.27 -6.05 -10.31
CA PRO A 280 14.85 -5.16 -11.31
C PRO A 280 13.85 -4.90 -12.45
N LEU A 281 13.62 -3.62 -12.76
CA LEU A 281 12.69 -3.20 -13.80
C LEU A 281 13.40 -2.25 -14.77
N THR A 282 13.53 -2.67 -16.03
CA THR A 282 14.08 -1.83 -17.10
C THR A 282 12.93 -1.17 -17.86
N LEU A 283 12.84 0.14 -17.71
CA LEU A 283 11.82 1.00 -18.31
C LEU A 283 12.29 1.58 -19.63
N SER A 284 11.36 1.83 -20.55
CA SER A 284 11.57 2.64 -21.74
C SER A 284 11.81 4.11 -21.39
N ASP A 285 12.40 4.88 -22.31
CA ASP A 285 12.66 6.30 -22.10
C ASP A 285 11.40 7.12 -21.77
N SER A 286 10.25 6.74 -22.33
CA SER A 286 8.98 7.42 -22.07
C SER A 286 8.48 7.12 -20.65
N GLU A 287 8.53 5.86 -20.22
CA GLU A 287 8.17 5.46 -18.86
C GLU A 287 9.12 6.08 -17.82
N GLN A 288 10.42 6.16 -18.11
CA GLN A 288 11.39 6.83 -17.23
C GLN A 288 11.07 8.33 -17.06
N LYS A 289 10.70 9.03 -18.15
CA LYS A 289 10.30 10.44 -18.09
C LYS A 289 9.02 10.64 -17.28
N GLN A 290 8.03 9.77 -17.45
CA GLN A 290 6.80 9.82 -16.65
C GLN A 290 7.09 9.55 -15.17
N LEU A 291 7.92 8.54 -14.89
CA LEU A 291 8.29 8.19 -13.52
C LEU A 291 9.06 9.32 -12.83
N ALA A 292 9.93 10.04 -13.57
CA ALA A 292 10.65 11.19 -13.03
C ALA A 292 9.72 12.32 -12.54
N ILE A 293 8.56 12.51 -13.19
CA ILE A 293 7.54 13.48 -12.74
C ILE A 293 6.96 13.01 -11.39
N VAL A 294 6.61 11.73 -11.29
CA VAL A 294 6.07 11.14 -10.06
C VAL A 294 7.09 11.19 -8.91
N VAL A 295 8.36 10.89 -9.19
CA VAL A 295 9.46 10.97 -8.22
C VAL A 295 9.59 12.38 -7.68
N LYS A 296 9.58 13.40 -8.56
CA LYS A 296 9.66 14.80 -8.15
C LYS A 296 8.49 15.19 -7.23
N ALA A 297 7.27 14.79 -7.58
CA ALA A 297 6.09 15.07 -6.76
C ALA A 297 6.16 14.40 -5.39
N LEU A 298 6.64 13.14 -5.33
CA LEU A 298 6.87 12.43 -4.06
C LEU A 298 7.90 13.15 -3.19
N GLU A 299 9.05 13.55 -3.76
CA GLU A 299 10.10 14.25 -3.03
C GLU A 299 9.59 15.60 -2.50
N GLU A 300 8.88 16.38 -3.32
CA GLU A 300 8.27 17.65 -2.91
C GLU A 300 7.23 17.47 -1.79
N ALA A 301 6.33 16.48 -1.92
CA ALA A 301 5.31 16.19 -0.92
C ALA A 301 5.90 15.75 0.42
N VAL A 302 6.94 14.89 0.38
CA VAL A 302 7.66 14.46 1.59
C VAL A 302 8.32 15.66 2.27
N GLN A 303 9.04 16.50 1.53
CA GLN A 303 9.73 17.67 2.09
C GLN A 303 8.74 18.70 2.64
N ALA A 304 7.60 18.91 1.95
CA ALA A 304 6.56 19.80 2.44
C ALA A 304 6.01 19.38 3.81
N GLY A 305 6.03 18.08 4.16
CA GLY A 305 5.62 17.61 5.49
C GLY A 305 6.70 17.67 6.57
N LEU A 306 7.95 17.94 6.20
CA LEU A 306 9.05 18.03 7.16
C LEU A 306 9.28 19.49 7.54
N PRO A 307 9.63 19.79 8.81
CA PRO A 307 10.07 21.12 9.16
C PRO A 307 11.29 21.45 8.28
N ASN A 308 11.34 22.67 7.75
CA ASN A 308 12.55 23.18 7.10
C ASN A 308 13.69 23.04 8.11
N GLU A 309 14.52 22.01 7.94
CA GLU A 309 15.81 21.94 8.59
C GLU A 309 16.64 23.04 7.93
N GLY A 310 16.44 24.27 8.42
CA GLY A 310 17.17 25.44 7.97
C GLY A 310 18.64 25.07 7.99
N GLY A 311 19.28 25.14 6.82
CA GLY A 311 20.65 24.73 6.60
C GLY A 311 21.57 25.38 7.61
N THR A 312 21.80 24.69 8.72
CA THR A 312 22.99 24.91 9.52
C THR A 312 24.07 24.20 8.73
N LYS A 313 24.73 24.97 7.85
CA LYS A 313 26.12 24.70 7.52
C LYS A 313 26.82 24.51 8.86
N ARG A 314 27.05 23.25 9.25
CA ARG A 314 28.09 22.95 10.23
C ARG A 314 29.38 23.31 9.53
N GLY A 315 29.84 24.53 9.78
CA GLY A 315 31.19 24.93 9.45
C GLY A 315 32.14 23.97 10.17
N VAL A 316 32.93 23.28 9.38
CA VAL A 316 34.30 22.92 9.69
C VAL A 316 35.14 23.40 8.53
#